data_AF-A0A8T4VTR9-F1
#
_entry.id   AF-A0A8T4VTR9-F1
#
_cell.length_a   1.000
_cell.length_b   1.000
_cell.length_c   1.000
_cell.angle_alpha   90.00
_cell.angle_beta   90.00
_cell.angle_gamma   90.00
#
_symmetry.space_group_name_H-M   'P 1'
#
loop_
_entity.id
_entity.type
_entity.pdbx_description
1 polymer ?
#
loop_
_entity_poly.entity_id
_entity_poly.type
_entity_poly.pdbx_seq_one_letter_code
_entity_poly.pdbx_strand_id
1 'polypeptide(L)' 'MIADLRFTGDFFMMPGAAVAALEQHLAGRTPDDVAVAIDAFFSQAEVDMLGVTPDHFVEVVRMAIKNRK' A
#
# COMPACT_ATOMS: atom_id res chain seq x y z
N MET A 1 13.65 -3.25 6.31
CA MET A 1 12.87 -4.12 5.39
C MET A 1 11.51 -4.35 6.01
N ILE A 2 10.44 -4.29 5.22
CA ILE A 2 9.07 -4.59 5.66
C ILE A 2 8.92 -6.10 5.75
N ALA A 3 8.83 -6.63 6.97
CA ALA A 3 8.63 -8.06 7.19
C ALA A 3 7.17 -8.48 6.93
N ASP A 4 6.23 -7.66 7.41
CA ASP A 4 4.79 -7.84 7.21
C ASP A 4 4.10 -6.47 7.31
N LEU A 5 3.07 -6.27 6.49
CA LEU A 5 2.28 -5.04 6.42
C LEU A 5 0.84 -5.41 6.06
N ARG A 6 -0.11 -4.84 6.80
CA ARG A 6 -1.54 -5.06 6.57
C ARG A 6 -2.28 -3.74 6.49
N PHE A 7 -3.06 -3.54 5.44
CA PHE A 7 -3.98 -2.42 5.31
C PHE A 7 -5.33 -2.83 5.87
N THR A 8 -5.81 -2.06 6.84
CA THR A 8 -7.15 -2.20 7.40
C THR A 8 -7.75 -0.80 7.55
N GLY A 9 -9.08 -0.73 7.53
CA GLY A 9 -9.79 0.53 7.67
C GLY A 9 -11.04 0.57 6.80
N ASP A 10 -11.62 1.77 6.73
CA ASP A 10 -12.79 2.07 5.90
C ASP A 10 -12.33 2.74 4.60
N PHE A 11 -12.21 1.95 3.54
CA PHE A 11 -11.93 2.40 2.20
C PHE A 11 -12.54 1.43 1.18
N PHE A 12 -12.79 1.93 -0.02
CA PHE A 12 -13.35 1.15 -1.11
C PHE A 12 -12.27 0.89 -2.16
N MET A 13 -12.02 -0.39 -2.43
CA MET A 13 -11.12 -0.87 -3.47
C MET A 13 -11.70 -2.13 -4.12
N MET A 14 -11.78 -2.15 -5.44
CA MET A 14 -12.28 -3.28 -6.23
C MET A 14 -11.24 -3.70 -7.28
N PRO A 15 -10.97 -5.01 -7.46
CA PRO A 15 -11.47 -6.10 -6.65
C PRO A 15 -10.85 -6.10 -5.24
N GLY A 16 -11.59 -6.58 -4.24
CA GLY A 16 -11.10 -6.62 -2.85
C GLY A 16 -9.81 -7.41 -2.65
N ALA A 17 -9.49 -8.35 -3.54
CA ALA A 17 -8.21 -9.08 -3.51
C ALA A 17 -6.99 -8.18 -3.81
N ALA A 18 -7.18 -7.01 -4.41
CA ALA A 18 -6.10 -6.09 -4.75
C ALA A 18 -5.37 -5.54 -3.52
N VAL A 19 -6.05 -5.38 -2.38
CA VAL A 19 -5.38 -4.95 -1.14
C VAL A 19 -4.37 -6.00 -0.68
N ALA A 20 -4.73 -7.28 -0.72
CA ALA A 20 -3.83 -8.36 -0.33
C ALA A 20 -2.65 -8.47 -1.32
N ALA A 21 -2.90 -8.25 -2.61
CA ALA A 21 -1.84 -8.20 -3.62
C ALA A 21 -0.87 -7.04 -3.37
N LEU A 22 -1.38 -5.87 -2.97
CA LEU A 22 -0.56 -4.71 -2.58
C LEU A 22 0.30 -5.04 -1.35
N GLU A 23 -0.27 -5.67 -0.32
CA GLU A 23 0.48 -6.11 0.87
C GLU A 23 1.64 -7.04 0.50
N GLN A 24 1.37 -8.04 -0.33
CA GLN A 24 2.41 -8.95 -0.83
C GLN A 24 3.47 -8.23 -1.68
N HIS A 25 3.07 -7.23 -2.48
CA HIS A 25 3.98 -6.45 -3.30
C HIS A 25 4.98 -5.62 -2.46
N LEU A 26 4.56 -5.20 -1.26
CA LEU A 26 5.37 -4.40 -0.34
C LEU A 26 6.20 -5.24 0.62
N ALA A 27 5.87 -6.53 0.80
CA ALA A 27 6.69 -7.44 1.60
C ALA A 27 8.13 -7.51 1.06
N GLY A 28 9.11 -7.41 1.95
CA GLY A 28 10.53 -7.43 1.60
C GLY A 28 11.08 -6.10 1.04
N ARG A 29 10.25 -5.08 0.81
CA ARG A 29 10.72 -3.75 0.36
C ARG A 29 11.37 -2.97 1.51
N THR A 30 12.25 -2.03 1.15
CA THR A 30 12.78 -1.08 2.13
C THR A 30 11.82 0.09 2.32
N PRO A 31 11.85 0.79 3.47
CA PRO A 31 11.07 2.01 3.68
C PRO A 31 11.24 3.08 2.61
N ASP A 32 12.44 3.17 2.02
CA ASP A 32 12.75 4.16 0.99
C ASP A 32 12.10 3.80 -0.36
N ASP A 33 11.87 2.51 -0.61
CA ASP A 33 11.30 2.00 -1.85
C ASP A 33 9.76 1.99 -1.88
N VAL A 34 9.06 2.17 -0.75
CA VAL A 34 7.61 1.89 -0.72
C VAL A 34 6.83 2.82 -1.65
N ALA A 35 7.25 4.08 -1.79
CA ALA A 35 6.56 5.03 -2.67
C ALA A 35 6.60 4.55 -4.12
N VAL A 36 7.78 4.12 -4.58
CA VAL A 36 7.98 3.59 -5.93
C VAL A 36 7.24 2.27 -6.12
N ALA A 37 7.22 1.40 -5.11
CA ALA A 37 6.52 0.12 -5.18
C ALA A 37 4.99 0.29 -5.22
N ILE A 38 4.43 1.23 -4.46
CA ILE A 38 3.00 1.54 -4.48
C ILE A 38 2.60 2.11 -5.84
N ASP A 39 3.35 3.08 -6.36
CA ASP A 39 3.09 3.66 -7.68
C ASP A 39 3.15 2.60 -8.79
N ALA A 40 4.19 1.76 -8.76
CA ALA A 40 4.33 0.64 -9.71
C ALA A 40 3.13 -0.32 -9.66
N PHE A 41 2.65 -0.68 -8.47
CA PHE A 41 1.47 -1.53 -8.31
C PHE A 41 0.24 -0.89 -8.96
N PHE A 42 -0.09 0.36 -8.62
CA PHE A 42 -1.28 1.03 -9.11
C PHE A 42 -1.21 1.41 -10.60
N SER A 43 -0.02 1.57 -11.17
CA SER A 43 0.17 1.81 -12.61
C SER A 43 -0.19 0.58 -13.48
N GLN A 44 -0.17 -0.62 -12.90
CA GLN A 44 -0.40 -1.89 -13.59
C GLN A 44 -1.69 -2.58 -13.14
N ALA A 45 -2.21 -2.24 -11.98
CA ALA A 45 -3.40 -2.86 -11.41
C ALA A 45 -4.67 -2.27 -12.04
N GLU A 46 -5.54 -3.14 -12.54
CA GLU A 46 -6.92 -2.78 -12.85
C GLU A 46 -7.73 -2.72 -11.55
N VAL A 47 -7.70 -1.56 -10.87
CA VAL A 47 -8.39 -1.34 -9.60
C VAL A 47 -9.21 -0.07 -9.61
N ASP A 48 -10.44 -0.17 -9.13
CA ASP A 48 -11.29 0.97 -8.85
C ASP A 48 -11.19 1.32 -7.37
N MET A 49 -10.97 2.61 -7.08
CA MET A 49 -10.90 3.15 -5.73
C MET A 49 -11.90 4.29 -5.56
N LEU A 50 -12.53 4.38 -4.39
CA LEU A 50 -13.43 5.49 -4.05
C LEU A 50 -12.95 6.18 -2.77
N GLY A 51 -12.74 7.50 -2.87
CA GLY A 51 -12.31 8.33 -1.74
C GLY A 51 -10.84 8.17 -1.35
N VAL A 52 -10.09 7.30 -2.06
CA VAL A 52 -8.66 7.10 -1.83
C VAL A 52 -7.85 7.13 -3.12
N THR A 53 -6.59 7.53 -3.00
CA THR A 53 -5.59 7.56 -4.09
C THR A 53 -4.35 6.76 -3.66
N PRO A 54 -3.49 6.35 -4.60
CA PRO A 54 -2.20 5.72 -4.27
C PRO A 54 -1.37 6.49 -3.24
N ASP A 55 -1.41 7.83 -3.29
CA ASP A 55 -0.68 8.69 -2.36
C ASP A 55 -1.13 8.50 -0.90
N HIS A 56 -2.41 8.23 -0.65
CA HIS A 56 -2.89 7.92 0.70
C HIS A 56 -2.28 6.63 1.24
N PHE A 57 -2.04 5.62 0.39
CA PHE A 57 -1.35 4.39 0.80
C PHE A 57 0.11 4.68 1.16
N VAL A 58 0.79 5.53 0.39
CA VAL A 58 2.17 5.96 0.70
C VAL A 58 2.22 6.68 2.04
N GLU A 59 1.27 7.59 2.29
CA GLU A 59 1.20 8.36 3.53
C GLU A 59 1.02 7.45 4.75
N VAL A 60 0.04 6.55 4.75
CA VAL A 60 -0.23 5.70 5.91
C VAL A 60 0.90 4.71 6.18
N VAL A 61 1.59 4.19 5.16
CA VAL A 61 2.77 3.34 5.34
C VAL A 61 3.92 4.13 5.97
N ARG A 62 4.18 5.36 5.50
CA ARG A 62 5.19 6.24 6.09
C ARG A 62 4.88 6.57 7.55
N MET A 63 3.61 6.83 7.88
CA MET A 63 3.17 7.04 9.26
C MET A 63 3.42 5.80 10.12
N ALA A 64 3.05 4.61 9.63
CA ALA A 64 3.25 3.35 10.34
C ALA A 64 4.73 3.06 10.61
N ILE A 65 5.61 3.33 9.65
CA ILE A 65 7.07 3.14 9.81
C ILE A 65 7.64 4.14 10.83
N LYS A 66 7.24 5.41 10.77
CA LYS A 66 7.71 6.44 11.72
C LYS A 66 7.27 6.15 13.16
N ASN A 67 6.08 5.57 13.34
CA ASN A 67 5.51 5.29 14.66
C ASN A 67 6.05 4.00 15.31
N ARG A 68 6.88 3.20 14.62
CA ARG A 68 7.53 2.00 15.17
C ARG A 68 8.88 2.26 15.86
N LYS A 69 9.12 3.48 16.35
CA LYS A 69 10.32 3.79 17.14
C LYS A 69 10.30 3.11 18.51
#